data_AF-A0A089NGU1-F1
#
_entry.id   AF-A0A089NGU1-F1
#
_cell.length_a   1.000
_cell.length_b   1.000
_cell.length_c   1.000
_cell.angle_alpha   90.00
_cell.angle_beta   90.00
_cell.angle_gamma   90.00
#
_symmetry.space_group_name_H-M   'P 1'
#
loop_
_entity.id
_entity.type
_entity.pdbx_description
1 polymer ?
#
loop_
_entity_poly.entity_id
_entity_poly.type
_entity_poly.pdbx_seq_one_letter_code
_entity_poly.pdbx_strand_id
1 'polypeptide(L)'
;MTDLLATAAALRSAGKAEEARELLLALLSGDKENAELHYQLAWTHDVLGQEREAVPYYERSLLLGLPSEQRMGALLGLGSTYRTLGEYARSKEVLEQGVREFPQQKEFQAFLAMTLHNLGEHREAMKLLLTLLAETSSDEGIGSYRKAILYYSDKLEQVWE
;
A
#
# COMPACT_ATOMS: atom_id res chain seq x y z
N MET A 1 -16.15 14.42 16.30
CA MET A 1 -15.00 14.07 15.44
C MET A 1 -15.24 12.76 14.69
N THR A 2 -15.48 11.65 15.39
CA THR A 2 -15.71 10.32 14.78
C THR A 2 -16.83 10.29 13.72
N ASP A 3 -17.94 10.99 13.97
CA ASP A 3 -19.08 11.08 13.05
C ASP A 3 -18.73 11.82 11.73
N LEU A 4 -17.88 12.85 11.81
CA LEU A 4 -17.44 13.61 10.64
C LEU A 4 -16.38 12.85 9.83
N LEU A 5 -15.53 12.06 10.49
CA LEU A 5 -14.61 11.13 9.81
C LEU A 5 -15.38 10.03 9.06
N ALA A 6 -16.41 9.47 9.68
CA ALA A 6 -17.30 8.50 9.01
C ALA A 6 -18.02 9.14 7.83
N THR A 7 -18.45 10.40 7.96
CA THR A 7 -19.04 11.19 6.86
C THR A 7 -18.06 11.37 5.70
N ALA A 8 -16.81 11.74 5.98
CA ALA A 8 -15.78 11.87 4.94
C ALA A 8 -15.53 10.53 4.21
N ALA A 9 -15.46 9.42 4.94
CA ALA A 9 -15.31 8.09 4.36
C ALA A 9 -16.52 7.69 3.48
N ALA A 10 -17.74 8.05 3.90
CA ALA A 10 -18.96 7.81 3.13
C ALA A 10 -19.00 8.65 1.85
N LEU A 11 -18.62 9.94 1.93
CA LEU A 11 -18.50 10.82 0.76
C LEU A 11 -17.51 10.26 -0.26
N ARG A 12 -16.33 9.83 0.18
CA ARG A 12 -15.32 9.20 -0.69
C ARG A 12 -15.88 7.95 -1.38
N SER A 13 -16.54 7.07 -0.63
CA SER A 13 -17.17 5.85 -1.17
C SER A 13 -18.31 6.13 -2.15
N ALA A 14 -18.99 7.27 -2.01
CA ALA A 14 -20.07 7.71 -2.89
C ALA A 14 -19.57 8.44 -4.16
N GLY A 15 -18.26 8.48 -4.42
CA GLY A 15 -17.67 9.22 -5.54
C GLY A 15 -17.59 10.74 -5.32
N LYS A 16 -17.88 11.21 -4.11
CA LYS A 16 -17.84 12.62 -3.70
C LYS A 16 -16.54 12.95 -2.96
N ALA A 17 -15.41 12.49 -3.49
CA ALA A 17 -14.11 12.63 -2.83
C ALA A 17 -13.65 14.10 -2.68
N GLU A 18 -14.08 14.99 -3.56
CA GLU A 18 -13.85 16.44 -3.42
C GLU A 18 -14.54 17.01 -2.17
N GLU A 19 -15.82 16.68 -1.93
CA GLU A 19 -16.55 17.08 -0.71
C GLU A 19 -15.90 16.49 0.55
N ALA A 20 -15.41 15.24 0.48
CA ALA A 20 -14.66 14.61 1.57
C ALA A 20 -13.37 15.38 1.88
N ARG A 21 -12.63 15.81 0.84
CA ARG A 21 -11.40 16.59 0.99
C ARG A 21 -11.67 17.93 1.67
N GLU A 22 -12.68 18.67 1.22
CA GLU A 22 -13.06 19.96 1.82
C GLU A 22 -13.41 19.82 3.30
N LEU A 23 -14.23 18.82 3.64
CA LEU A 23 -14.59 18.52 5.03
C LEU A 23 -13.34 18.21 5.87
N LEU A 24 -12.46 17.33 5.38
CA LEU A 24 -11.27 16.92 6.11
C LEU A 24 -10.26 18.07 6.30
N LEU A 25 -10.09 18.94 5.29
CA LEU A 25 -9.26 20.15 5.41
C LEU A 25 -9.81 21.11 6.46
N ALA A 26 -11.14 21.30 6.49
CA ALA A 26 -11.79 22.11 7.51
C ALA A 26 -11.57 21.54 8.91
N LEU A 27 -11.69 20.23 9.09
CA LEU A 27 -11.40 19.56 10.36
C LEU A 27 -9.94 19.71 10.78
N LEU A 28 -9.00 19.49 9.86
CA LEU A 28 -7.57 19.59 10.13
C LEU A 28 -7.15 21.01 10.51
N SER A 29 -7.85 22.03 10.01
CA SER A 29 -7.58 23.43 10.40
C SER A 29 -7.77 23.68 11.90
N GLY A 30 -8.66 22.93 12.56
CA GLY A 30 -8.92 22.99 13.99
C GLY A 30 -8.00 22.09 14.84
N ASP A 31 -7.38 21.09 14.24
CA ASP A 31 -6.46 20.14 14.90
C ASP A 31 -5.37 19.65 13.93
N LYS A 32 -4.34 20.49 13.75
CA LYS A 32 -3.29 20.28 12.74
C LYS A 32 -2.38 19.08 12.99
N GLU A 33 -2.38 18.54 14.21
CA GLU A 33 -1.51 17.44 14.65
C GLU A 33 -2.28 16.12 14.77
N ASN A 34 -3.48 16.05 14.19
CA ASN A 34 -4.30 14.86 14.22
C ASN A 34 -3.84 13.83 13.17
N ALA A 35 -3.19 12.75 13.62
CA ALA A 35 -2.66 11.71 12.73
C ALA A 35 -3.73 11.11 11.80
N GLU A 36 -4.94 10.85 12.33
CA GLU A 36 -6.02 10.23 11.57
C GLU A 36 -6.57 11.16 10.48
N LEU A 37 -6.71 12.47 10.76
CA LEU A 37 -7.13 13.43 9.74
C LEU A 37 -6.10 13.54 8.60
N HIS A 38 -4.81 13.52 8.92
CA HIS A 38 -3.76 13.44 7.90
C HIS A 38 -3.88 12.15 7.08
N TYR A 39 -4.06 10.99 7.70
CA TYR A 39 -4.23 9.73 6.97
C TYR A 39 -5.46 9.75 6.04
N GLN A 40 -6.61 10.21 6.53
CA GLN A 40 -7.83 10.29 5.72
C GLN A 40 -7.71 11.28 4.57
N LEU A 41 -7.01 12.41 4.75
CA LEU A 41 -6.71 13.35 3.67
C LEU A 41 -5.82 12.72 2.61
N ALA A 42 -4.76 12.03 3.03
CA ALA A 42 -3.85 11.36 2.13
C ALA A 42 -4.59 10.36 1.23
N TRP A 43 -5.40 9.50 1.83
CA TRP A 43 -6.21 8.54 1.07
C TRP A 43 -7.25 9.24 0.18
N THR A 44 -7.83 10.35 0.62
CA THR A 44 -8.78 11.11 -0.21
C THR A 44 -8.10 11.73 -1.44
N HIS A 45 -6.87 12.25 -1.29
CA HIS A 45 -6.07 12.72 -2.40
C HIS A 45 -5.70 11.59 -3.38
N ASP A 46 -5.33 10.41 -2.89
CA ASP A 46 -5.09 9.24 -3.74
C ASP A 46 -6.35 8.86 -4.56
N VAL A 47 -7.54 8.86 -3.95
CA VAL A 47 -8.80 8.59 -4.67
C VAL A 47 -9.11 9.64 -5.74
N LEU A 48 -8.62 10.87 -5.57
CA LEU A 48 -8.75 11.95 -6.55
C LEU A 48 -7.67 11.90 -7.65
N GLY A 49 -6.72 10.96 -7.59
CA GLY A 49 -5.56 10.93 -8.50
C GLY A 49 -4.61 12.11 -8.27
N GLN A 50 -4.50 12.55 -7.02
CA GLN A 50 -3.64 13.64 -6.56
C GLN A 50 -2.50 13.06 -5.72
N GLU A 51 -1.71 12.17 -6.32
CA GLU A 51 -0.70 11.37 -5.61
C GLU A 51 0.37 12.25 -4.98
N ARG A 52 0.77 13.33 -5.68
CA ARG A 52 1.82 14.23 -5.18
C ARG A 52 1.36 14.99 -3.93
N GLU A 53 0.09 15.35 -3.88
CA GLU A 53 -0.55 16.01 -2.75
C GLU A 53 -0.79 15.05 -1.59
N ALA A 54 -1.01 13.75 -1.85
CA ALA A 54 -1.22 12.73 -0.81
C ALA A 54 0.02 12.49 0.06
N VAL A 55 1.22 12.52 -0.54
CA VAL A 55 2.50 12.23 0.13
C VAL A 55 2.70 12.96 1.47
N PRO A 56 2.65 14.30 1.54
CA PRO A 56 2.91 15.00 2.80
C PRO A 56 1.92 14.63 3.91
N TYR A 57 0.67 14.32 3.57
CA TYR A 57 -0.34 13.89 4.53
C TYR A 57 -0.05 12.48 5.04
N TYR A 58 0.34 11.55 4.16
CA TYR A 58 0.76 10.21 4.59
C TYR A 58 1.97 10.26 5.52
N GLU A 59 3.04 10.96 5.11
CA GLU A 59 4.25 11.10 5.93
C GLU A 59 3.95 11.73 7.28
N ARG A 60 3.11 12.77 7.31
CA ARG A 60 2.72 13.43 8.55
C ARG A 60 1.89 12.51 9.45
N SER A 61 0.95 11.75 8.90
CA SER A 61 0.14 10.80 9.66
C SER A 61 1.00 9.72 10.33
N LEU A 62 1.97 9.15 9.60
CA LEU A 62 2.89 8.13 10.11
C LEU A 62 3.82 8.67 11.19
N LEU A 63 4.27 9.93 11.03
CA LEU A 63 5.13 10.63 11.98
C LEU A 63 4.41 10.93 13.30
N LEU A 64 3.15 11.34 13.23
CA LEU A 64 2.32 11.66 14.41
C LEU A 64 1.89 10.41 15.19
N GLY A 65 2.01 9.24 14.57
CA GLY A 65 1.67 7.96 15.17
C GLY A 65 0.22 7.58 14.90
N LEU A 66 0.04 6.48 14.18
CA LEU A 66 -1.26 5.88 13.91
C LEU A 66 -1.44 4.57 14.70
N PRO A 67 -2.65 4.27 15.16
CA PRO A 67 -3.07 2.91 15.53
C PRO A 67 -2.70 1.90 14.43
N SER A 68 -2.46 0.65 14.85
CA SER A 68 -1.93 -0.42 13.99
C SER A 68 -2.63 -0.55 12.63
N GLU A 69 -3.97 -0.59 12.61
CA GLU A 69 -4.76 -0.74 11.37
C GLU A 69 -4.61 0.45 10.42
N GLN A 70 -4.66 1.68 10.95
CA GLN A 70 -4.49 2.90 10.15
C GLN A 70 -3.05 3.04 9.67
N ARG A 71 -2.07 2.66 10.51
CA ARG A 71 -0.65 2.63 10.16
C ARG A 71 -0.38 1.67 9.00
N MET A 72 -0.96 0.49 9.04
CA MET A 72 -0.91 -0.49 7.95
C MET A 72 -1.43 0.12 6.65
N GLY A 73 -2.62 0.72 6.69
CA GLY A 73 -3.19 1.41 5.52
C GLY A 73 -2.34 2.58 5.01
N ALA A 74 -1.76 3.38 5.92
CA ALA A 74 -0.92 4.51 5.58
C ALA A 74 0.41 4.10 4.92
N LEU A 75 1.07 3.03 5.42
CA LEU A 75 2.28 2.50 4.79
C LEU A 75 1.99 1.94 3.39
N LEU A 76 0.89 1.20 3.24
CA LEU A 76 0.52 0.62 1.94
C LEU A 76 0.17 1.70 0.93
N GLY A 77 -0.63 2.69 1.34
CA GLY A 77 -0.97 3.88 0.57
C GLY A 77 0.28 4.62 0.12
N LEU A 78 1.09 5.10 1.08
CA LEU A 78 2.32 5.85 0.78
C LEU A 78 3.29 5.08 -0.13
N GLY A 79 3.49 3.79 0.13
CA GLY A 79 4.33 2.94 -0.71
C GLY A 79 3.82 2.87 -2.15
N SER A 80 2.50 2.71 -2.33
CA SER A 80 1.86 2.73 -3.65
C SER A 80 1.96 4.12 -4.32
N THR A 81 1.70 5.19 -3.58
CA THR A 81 1.77 6.59 -4.06
C THR A 81 3.18 6.91 -4.57
N TYR A 82 4.23 6.57 -3.81
CA TYR A 82 5.61 6.74 -4.28
C TYR A 82 5.91 5.98 -5.57
N ARG A 83 5.39 4.74 -5.70
CA ARG A 83 5.56 3.97 -6.92
C ARG A 83 4.89 4.66 -8.11
N THR A 84 3.67 5.15 -7.95
CA THR A 84 2.94 5.88 -9.02
C THR A 84 3.68 7.15 -9.44
N LEU A 85 4.32 7.84 -8.50
CA LEU A 85 5.11 9.05 -8.76
C LEU A 85 6.50 8.77 -9.39
N GLY A 86 6.89 7.51 -9.55
CA GLY A 86 8.22 7.14 -10.05
C GLY A 86 9.32 7.16 -8.97
N GLU A 87 8.96 7.40 -7.72
CA GLU A 87 9.87 7.44 -6.57
C GLU A 87 10.13 6.01 -6.03
N TYR A 88 10.56 5.12 -6.91
CA TYR A 88 10.58 3.68 -6.65
C TYR A 88 11.46 3.26 -5.47
N ALA A 89 12.57 3.95 -5.22
CA ALA A 89 13.44 3.67 -4.06
C ALA A 89 12.71 3.94 -2.74
N ARG A 90 12.01 5.07 -2.61
CA ARG A 90 11.21 5.41 -1.42
C ARG A 90 10.03 4.47 -1.26
N SER A 91 9.39 4.11 -2.37
CA SER A 91 8.34 3.09 -2.39
C SER A 91 8.83 1.76 -1.82
N LYS A 92 10.01 1.29 -2.26
CA LYS A 92 10.62 0.05 -1.77
C LYS A 92 10.87 0.12 -0.25
N GLU A 93 11.48 1.19 0.25
CA GLU A 93 11.74 1.38 1.68
C GLU A 93 10.47 1.29 2.53
N VAL A 94 9.41 2.01 2.11
CA VAL A 94 8.12 2.03 2.84
C VAL A 94 7.42 0.67 2.78
N LEU A 95 7.42 0.01 1.62
CA LEU A 95 6.78 -1.30 1.46
C LEU A 95 7.54 -2.40 2.20
N GLU A 96 8.88 -2.37 2.21
CA GLU A 96 9.68 -3.27 3.03
C GLU A 96 9.45 -3.05 4.53
N GLN A 97 9.24 -1.80 4.96
CA GLN A 97 8.81 -1.50 6.32
C GLN A 97 7.44 -2.13 6.61
N GLY A 98 6.48 -1.99 5.70
CA GLY A 98 5.18 -2.66 5.79
C GLY A 98 5.29 -4.19 5.91
N VAL A 99 6.14 -4.84 5.10
CA VAL A 99 6.40 -6.29 5.20
C VAL A 99 6.98 -6.68 6.57
N ARG A 100 7.89 -5.86 7.13
CA ARG A 100 8.49 -6.11 8.46
C ARG A 100 7.49 -5.92 9.60
N GLU A 101 6.67 -4.87 9.55
CA GLU A 101 5.71 -4.55 10.60
C GLU A 101 4.44 -5.42 10.53
N PHE A 102 4.02 -5.81 9.33
CA PHE A 102 2.78 -6.54 9.06
C PHE A 102 3.03 -7.78 8.20
N PRO A 103 3.81 -8.78 8.67
CA PRO A 103 4.24 -9.92 7.85
C PRO A 103 3.10 -10.83 7.37
N GLN A 104 1.92 -10.73 7.97
CA GLN A 104 0.72 -11.48 7.55
C GLN A 104 -0.08 -10.77 6.44
N GLN A 105 0.19 -9.49 6.22
CA GLN A 105 -0.51 -8.65 5.25
C GLN A 105 0.18 -8.76 3.89
N LYS A 106 -0.28 -9.74 3.13
CA LYS A 106 0.29 -10.18 1.86
C LYS A 106 0.19 -9.13 0.74
N GLU A 107 -0.67 -8.13 0.90
CA GLU A 107 -0.74 -6.99 0.00
C GLU A 107 0.58 -6.22 -0.07
N PHE A 108 1.32 -6.05 1.04
CA PHE A 108 2.64 -5.40 0.99
C PHE A 108 3.62 -6.14 0.08
N GLN A 109 3.57 -7.47 0.10
CA GLN A 109 4.36 -8.31 -0.78
C GLN A 109 4.01 -8.01 -2.25
N ALA A 110 2.73 -8.05 -2.61
CA ALA A 110 2.30 -7.75 -3.98
C ALA A 110 2.75 -6.36 -4.47
N PHE A 111 2.57 -5.31 -3.64
CA PHE A 111 3.01 -3.95 -3.98
C PHE A 111 4.54 -3.82 -4.03
N LEU A 112 5.27 -4.53 -3.17
CA LEU A 112 6.74 -4.56 -3.21
C LEU A 112 7.22 -5.19 -4.51
N ALA A 113 6.63 -6.30 -4.98
CA ALA A 113 6.99 -6.88 -6.28
C ALA A 113 6.78 -5.92 -7.45
N MET A 114 5.67 -5.17 -7.48
CA MET A 114 5.45 -4.15 -8.51
C MET A 114 6.56 -3.09 -8.49
N THR A 115 6.97 -2.67 -7.30
CA THR A 115 8.06 -1.69 -7.12
C THR A 115 9.42 -2.25 -7.52
N LEU A 116 9.72 -3.49 -7.14
CA LEU A 116 10.94 -4.20 -7.54
C LEU A 116 11.02 -4.36 -9.06
N HIS A 117 9.89 -4.63 -9.72
CA HIS A 117 9.83 -4.63 -11.18
C HIS A 117 10.19 -3.25 -11.77
N ASN A 118 9.64 -2.16 -11.22
CA ASN A 118 9.98 -0.80 -11.66
C ASN A 118 11.47 -0.44 -11.44
N LEU A 119 12.12 -1.05 -10.44
CA LEU A 119 13.56 -0.91 -10.18
C LEU A 119 14.45 -1.82 -11.04
N GLY A 120 13.88 -2.69 -11.87
CA GLY A 120 14.64 -3.68 -12.64
C GLY A 120 15.03 -4.94 -11.85
N GLU A 121 14.59 -5.08 -10.60
CA GLU A 121 14.82 -6.24 -9.73
C GLU A 121 13.83 -7.38 -10.06
N HIS A 122 13.76 -7.74 -11.35
CA HIS A 122 12.73 -8.63 -11.90
C HIS A 122 12.72 -10.02 -11.28
N ARG A 123 13.89 -10.56 -10.95
CA ARG A 123 14.03 -11.89 -10.33
C ARG A 123 13.35 -11.94 -8.97
N GLU A 124 13.63 -10.98 -8.10
CA GLU A 124 13.03 -10.92 -6.76
C GLU A 124 11.55 -10.55 -6.83
N ALA A 125 11.15 -9.68 -7.75
CA ALA A 125 9.74 -9.38 -8.02
C ALA A 125 8.94 -10.65 -8.38
N MET A 126 9.45 -11.43 -9.35
CA MET A 126 8.79 -12.65 -9.81
C MET A 126 8.77 -13.73 -8.74
N LYS A 127 9.89 -13.94 -8.03
CA LYS A 127 9.96 -14.86 -6.89
C LYS A 127 8.88 -14.56 -5.87
N LEU A 128 8.73 -13.28 -5.54
CA LEU A 128 7.79 -12.83 -4.52
C LEU A 128 6.34 -13.03 -4.97
N LEU A 129 6.00 -12.73 -6.23
CA LEU A 129 4.66 -12.99 -6.78
C LEU A 129 4.34 -14.48 -6.89
N LEU A 130 5.30 -15.32 -7.32
CA LEU A 130 5.08 -16.78 -7.42
C LEU A 130 4.91 -17.42 -6.05
N THR A 131 5.69 -16.97 -5.06
CA THR A 131 5.55 -17.40 -3.67
C THR A 131 4.18 -17.02 -3.14
N LEU A 132 3.77 -15.76 -3.35
CA LEU A 132 2.46 -15.27 -2.95
C LEU A 132 1.32 -16.08 -3.60
N LEU A 133 1.38 -16.27 -4.92
CA LEU A 133 0.41 -17.06 -5.69
C LEU A 133 0.28 -18.49 -5.14
N ALA A 134 1.41 -19.15 -4.86
CA ALA A 134 1.43 -20.51 -4.37
C ALA A 134 0.93 -20.62 -2.91
N GLU A 135 1.03 -19.56 -2.11
CA GLU A 135 0.58 -19.54 -0.72
C GLU A 135 -0.88 -19.15 -0.55
N THR A 136 -1.43 -18.31 -1.43
CA THR A 136 -2.75 -17.69 -1.23
C THR A 136 -3.81 -18.14 -2.22
N SER A 137 -3.44 -18.82 -3.30
CA SER A 137 -4.41 -19.26 -4.30
C SER A 137 -5.35 -20.35 -3.76
N SER A 138 -6.65 -20.20 -4.03
CA SER A 138 -7.67 -21.23 -3.85
C SER A 138 -7.92 -22.08 -5.10
N ASP A 139 -7.20 -21.80 -6.19
CA ASP A 139 -7.30 -22.57 -7.44
C ASP A 139 -6.69 -23.98 -7.27
N GLU A 140 -7.47 -25.02 -7.62
CA GLU A 140 -7.06 -26.41 -7.46
C GLU A 140 -5.83 -26.78 -8.30
N GLY A 141 -5.70 -26.17 -9.49
CA GLY A 141 -4.56 -26.38 -10.39
C GLY A 141 -3.27 -25.84 -9.77
N ILE A 142 -3.29 -24.59 -9.33
CA ILE A 142 -2.16 -23.97 -8.61
C ILE A 142 -1.84 -24.76 -7.33
N GLY A 143 -2.86 -25.17 -6.57
CA GLY A 143 -2.70 -25.97 -5.37
C GLY A 143 -1.97 -27.31 -5.63
N SER A 144 -2.36 -28.01 -6.70
CA SER A 144 -1.73 -29.26 -7.12
C SER A 144 -0.26 -29.11 -7.48
N TYR A 145 0.14 -27.96 -8.05
CA TYR A 145 1.53 -27.65 -8.42
C TYR A 145 2.27 -26.76 -7.41
N ARG A 146 1.69 -26.48 -6.23
CA ARG A 146 2.24 -25.56 -5.22
C ARG A 146 3.72 -25.81 -4.92
N LYS A 147 4.09 -27.07 -4.67
CA LYS A 147 5.49 -27.44 -4.37
C LYS A 147 6.44 -27.11 -5.52
N ALA A 148 6.02 -27.34 -6.76
CA ALA A 148 6.82 -27.04 -7.94
C ALA A 148 6.95 -25.52 -8.13
N ILE A 149 5.85 -24.77 -8.00
CA ILE A 149 5.85 -23.31 -8.12
C ILE A 149 6.81 -22.69 -7.08
N LEU A 150 6.75 -23.15 -5.82
CA LEU A 150 7.66 -22.69 -4.77
C LEU A 150 9.11 -23.11 -5.02
N TYR A 151 9.35 -24.30 -5.58
CA TYR A 151 10.69 -24.75 -5.89
C TYR A 151 11.34 -23.94 -7.02
N TYR A 152 10.57 -23.52 -8.03
CA TYR A 152 11.07 -22.77 -9.18
C TYR A 152 11.05 -21.25 -9.00
N SER A 153 10.37 -20.73 -7.97
CA SER A 153 10.18 -19.28 -7.78
C SER A 153 11.52 -18.51 -7.68
N ASP A 154 12.58 -19.14 -7.20
CA ASP A 154 13.92 -18.58 -7.09
C ASP A 154 14.93 -19.20 -8.09
N LYS A 155 14.46 -19.86 -9.14
CA LYS A 155 15.27 -20.58 -10.15
C LYS A 155 14.79 -20.29 -11.57
N LEU A 156 14.23 -19.10 -11.81
CA LEU A 156 13.61 -18.76 -13.09
C LEU A 156 14.59 -18.77 -14.27
N GLU A 157 15.87 -18.52 -14.01
CA GLU A 157 16.92 -18.54 -15.02
C GLU A 157 17.71 -19.87 -15.04
N GLN A 158 17.40 -20.82 -14.14
CA GLN A 158 18.13 -22.08 -14.06
C GLN A 158 17.74 -23.02 -15.20
N VAL A 159 18.74 -23.58 -15.86
CA VAL A 159 18.60 -24.66 -16.85
C VAL A 159 19.18 -25.94 -16.24
N TRP A 160 18.45 -27.06 -16.32
CA TRP A 160 18.89 -28.37 -15.84
C TRP A 160 19.32 -29.25 -17.01
N GLU A 161 20.38 -30.03 -16.80
CA GLU A 161 20.89 -31.05 -17.73
C GLU A 161 20.45 -32.46 -17.33
#